data_AF-A0A920Q6V1-F1
#
_entry.id   AF-A0A920Q6V1-F1
#
_cell.length_a   1.000
_cell.length_b   1.000
_cell.length_c   1.000
_cell.angle_alpha   90.00
_cell.angle_beta   90.00
_cell.angle_gamma   90.00
#
_symmetry.space_group_name_H-M   'P 1'
#
loop_
_entity.id
_entity.type
_entity.pdbx_description
1 polymer ?
#
loop_
_entity_poly.entity_id
_entity_poly.type
_entity_poly.pdbx_seq_one_letter_code
_entity_poly.pdbx_strand_id
1 'polypeptide(L)'
;MLAVDVGGTKLAAGLVTSGGRLVEQLRTVTDPAVSATGDELPPGPGPPGGTDPTFEALWSIVEPFVDRAEAVGVGCGGPKVGGPGDRRMSPLHIRGWEEFPLAESLLSDLVWM
;
A
#
# COMPACT_ATOMS: atom_id res chain seq x y z
N MET A 1 -15.16 -5.79 5.15
CA MET A 1 -13.93 -5.83 4.33
C MET A 1 -13.17 -4.55 4.54
N LEU A 2 -11.85 -4.56 4.37
CA LEU A 2 -11.01 -3.37 4.35
C LEU A 2 -10.69 -3.01 2.90
N ALA A 3 -10.93 -1.77 2.51
CA ALA A 3 -10.55 -1.22 1.21
C ALA A 3 -9.37 -0.27 1.39
N VAL A 4 -8.35 -0.43 0.56
CA VAL A 4 -7.15 0.41 0.53
C VAL A 4 -6.99 1.03 -0.86
N ASP A 5 -6.70 2.33 -0.91
CA ASP A 5 -6.44 3.09 -2.14
C ASP A 5 -5.09 3.80 -2.02
N VAL A 6 -4.20 3.48 -2.94
CA VAL A 6 -2.85 4.02 -3.02
C VAL A 6 -2.73 4.90 -4.27
N GLY A 7 -2.81 6.20 -4.04
CA GLY A 7 -2.63 7.24 -5.05
C GLY A 7 -1.30 7.98 -4.90
N GLY A 8 -0.91 8.69 -5.97
CA GLY A 8 0.31 9.50 -5.99
C GLY A 8 0.28 10.73 -5.08
N THR A 9 -0.90 11.13 -4.61
CA THR A 9 -1.09 12.31 -3.75
C THR A 9 -1.79 11.97 -2.44
N LYS A 10 -2.37 10.77 -2.33
CA LYS A 10 -3.22 10.37 -1.23
C LYS A 10 -3.16 8.88 -1.00
N LEU A 11 -3.12 8.51 0.27
CA LEU A 11 -3.35 7.17 0.77
C LEU A 11 -4.69 7.15 1.53
N ALA A 12 -5.47 6.10 1.35
CA ALA A 12 -6.75 5.92 2.02
C ALA A 12 -6.99 4.47 2.40
N ALA A 13 -7.60 4.26 3.56
CA ALA A 13 -8.03 2.96 4.06
C ALA A 13 -9.39 3.10 4.74
N GLY A 14 -10.27 2.10 4.59
CA GLY A 14 -11.58 2.16 5.24
C GLY A 14 -12.35 0.85 5.24
N LEU A 15 -13.25 0.72 6.21
CA LEU A 15 -14.14 -0.42 6.31
C LEU A 15 -15.30 -0.28 5.34
N VAL A 16 -15.52 -1.31 4.53
CA VAL A 16 -16.62 -1.38 3.58
C VAL A 16 -17.52 -2.58 3.88
N THR A 17 -18.84 -2.36 3.74
CA THR A 17 -19.85 -3.41 3.84
C THR A 17 -19.80 -4.32 2.61
N SER A 18 -20.45 -5.48 2.69
CA SER A 18 -20.61 -6.40 1.55
C SER A 18 -21.36 -5.78 0.36
N GLY A 19 -22.19 -4.76 0.61
CA GLY A 19 -22.86 -3.99 -0.44
C GLY A 19 -22.02 -2.84 -1.02
N GLY A 20 -20.74 -2.73 -0.68
CA GLY A 20 -19.84 -1.69 -1.18
C GLY A 20 -20.01 -0.33 -0.49
N ARG A 21 -20.71 -0.25 0.65
CA ARG A 21 -20.88 1.01 1.38
C ARG A 21 -19.68 1.25 2.31
N LEU A 22 -19.08 2.43 2.24
CA LEU A 22 -18.07 2.88 3.19
C LEU A 22 -18.69 3.16 4.57
N VAL A 23 -18.09 2.60 5.61
CA VAL A 23 -18.53 2.73 7.01
C VAL A 23 -17.65 3.73 7.75
N GLU A 24 -16.33 3.60 7.61
CA GLU A 24 -15.32 4.38 8.31
C GLU A 24 -14.08 4.49 7.41
N GLN A 25 -13.34 5.60 7.48
CA GLN A 25 -12.18 5.84 6.63
C GLN A 25 -11.13 6.72 7.31
N LEU A 26 -9.87 6.37 7.11
CA LEU A 26 -8.70 7.22 7.35
C LEU A 26 -8.04 7.59 6.02
N ARG A 27 -7.37 8.74 6.01
CA ARG A 27 -6.61 9.23 4.85
C ARG A 27 -5.34 9.92 5.32
N THR A 28 -4.28 9.83 4.53
CA THR A 28 -3.09 10.67 4.67
C THR A 28 -2.59 11.10 3.29
N VAL A 29 -1.68 12.08 3.27
CA VAL A 29 -1.05 12.55 2.04
C VAL A 29 0.07 11.57 1.64
N THR A 30 0.24 11.36 0.35
CA THR A 30 1.46 10.75 -0.20
C THR A 30 2.48 11.87 -0.32
N ASP A 31 3.51 11.88 0.52
CA ASP A 31 4.52 12.95 0.52
C ASP A 31 5.44 12.80 -0.71
N PRO A 32 5.43 13.74 -1.67
CA PRO A 32 6.21 13.62 -2.89
C PRO A 32 7.73 13.62 -2.66
N ALA A 33 8.23 14.29 -1.62
CA ALA A 33 9.65 14.33 -1.30
C ALA A 33 10.13 12.96 -0.81
N VAL A 34 9.28 12.31 -0.02
CA VAL A 34 9.50 10.98 0.53
C VAL A 34 9.33 9.90 -0.54
N SER A 35 8.32 10.04 -1.40
CA SER A 35 8.05 9.09 -2.49
C SER A 35 9.05 9.16 -3.65
N ALA A 36 9.91 10.18 -3.69
CA ALA A 36 10.97 10.35 -4.69
C ALA A 36 12.32 9.72 -4.29
N THR A 37 12.51 9.29 -3.04
CA THR A 37 13.80 8.77 -2.54
C THR A 37 14.25 7.45 -3.18
N GLY A 38 13.41 6.82 -4.00
CA GLY A 38 13.79 5.69 -4.85
C GLY A 38 14.90 6.01 -5.85
N ASP A 39 15.10 7.29 -6.21
CA ASP A 39 16.09 7.70 -7.20
C ASP A 39 17.56 7.55 -6.70
N GLU A 40 17.80 7.41 -5.37
CA GLU A 40 19.14 7.21 -4.79
C GLU A 40 19.48 5.74 -4.49
N LEU A 41 18.50 4.84 -4.49
CA LEU A 41 18.71 3.41 -4.27
C LEU A 41 18.99 2.70 -5.62
N PRO A 42 19.91 1.72 -5.67
CA PRO A 42 20.11 0.94 -6.88
C PRO A 42 18.79 0.23 -7.28
N PRO A 43 18.46 0.15 -8.57
CA PRO A 43 17.24 -0.50 -9.03
C PRO A 43 17.23 -1.96 -8.59
N GLY A 44 16.13 -2.39 -7.97
CA GLY A 44 15.95 -3.72 -7.42
C GLY A 44 14.76 -3.78 -6.47
N PRO A 45 14.30 -4.98 -6.09
CA PRO A 45 13.22 -5.12 -5.15
C PRO A 45 13.61 -4.44 -3.83
N GLY A 46 12.83 -3.45 -3.42
CA GLY A 46 12.97 -2.83 -2.10
C GLY A 46 13.00 -3.91 -1.01
N PRO A 47 13.80 -3.73 0.05
CA PRO A 47 13.98 -4.76 1.06
C PRO A 47 12.63 -5.19 1.65
N PRO A 48 12.32 -6.50 1.72
CA PRO A 48 11.16 -6.97 2.47
C PRO A 48 11.34 -6.57 3.94
N GLY A 49 10.40 -5.80 4.48
CA GLY A 49 10.46 -5.30 5.86
C GLY A 49 11.40 -4.13 6.11
N GLY A 50 11.81 -3.38 5.08
CA GLY A 50 12.49 -2.09 5.25
C GLY A 50 11.50 -0.95 5.52
N THR A 51 11.95 0.04 6.30
CA THR A 51 11.22 1.28 6.63
C THR A 51 10.98 2.15 5.39
N ASP A 52 10.12 1.71 4.48
CA ASP A 52 9.62 2.57 3.40
C ASP A 52 8.65 3.57 4.03
N PRO A 53 9.00 4.86 4.11
CA PRO A 53 8.18 5.86 4.80
C PRO A 53 6.80 6.07 4.15
N THR A 54 6.64 5.75 2.87
CA THR A 54 5.31 5.78 2.21
C THR A 54 4.47 4.59 2.67
N PHE A 55 5.07 3.42 2.83
CA PHE A 55 4.42 2.23 3.37
C PHE A 55 4.10 2.41 4.86
N GLU A 56 4.98 2.99 5.66
CA GLU A 56 4.70 3.34 7.06
C GLU A 56 3.50 4.30 7.17
N ALA A 57 3.44 5.32 6.31
CA ALA A 57 2.30 6.21 6.22
C ALA A 57 1.01 5.47 5.83
N LEU A 58 1.10 4.50 4.91
CA LEU A 58 -0.03 3.63 4.55
C LEU A 58 -0.45 2.74 5.73
N TRP A 59 0.50 2.10 6.40
CA TRP A 59 0.25 1.21 7.53
C TRP A 59 -0.44 1.95 8.67
N SER A 60 0.01 3.17 8.99
CA SER A 60 -0.60 4.01 10.04
C SER A 60 -2.11 4.26 9.87
N ILE A 61 -2.64 4.17 8.64
CA ILE A 61 -4.07 4.32 8.36
C ILE A 61 -4.78 2.97 8.13
N VAL A 62 -4.04 1.89 7.88
CA VAL A 62 -4.54 0.51 7.68
C VAL A 62 -4.69 -0.21 9.01
N GLU A 63 -3.67 -0.12 9.87
CA GLU A 63 -3.56 -0.78 11.17
C GLU A 63 -4.84 -0.68 12.03
N PRO A 64 -5.52 0.48 12.15
CA PRO A 64 -6.71 0.60 13.00
C PRO A 64 -7.93 -0.24 12.54
N PHE A 65 -7.87 -0.83 11.35
CA PHE A 65 -8.98 -1.57 10.74
C PHE A 65 -8.74 -3.09 10.64
N VAL A 66 -7.53 -3.57 10.89
CA VAL A 66 -7.12 -4.95 10.57
C VAL A 66 -7.94 -5.99 11.33
N ASP A 67 -8.12 -5.82 12.64
CA ASP A 67 -8.90 -6.74 13.50
C ASP A 67 -10.40 -6.75 13.19
N ARG A 68 -10.87 -5.78 12.39
CA ARG A 68 -12.28 -5.58 12.05
C ARG A 68 -12.59 -6.02 10.61
N ALA A 69 -11.64 -6.62 9.91
CA ALA A 69 -11.79 -7.00 8.51
C ALA A 69 -11.31 -8.43 8.22
N GLU A 70 -12.19 -9.23 7.62
CA GLU A 70 -11.86 -10.60 7.18
C GLU A 70 -11.13 -10.67 5.82
N ALA A 71 -11.10 -9.56 5.08
CA ALA A 71 -10.48 -9.48 3.77
C ALA A 71 -10.06 -8.05 3.45
N VAL A 72 -8.96 -7.90 2.70
CA VAL A 72 -8.41 -6.63 2.23
C VAL A 72 -8.42 -6.58 0.71
N GLY A 73 -8.97 -5.50 0.15
CA GLY A 73 -8.87 -5.16 -1.27
C GLY A 73 -8.01 -3.92 -1.45
N VAL A 74 -7.06 -3.95 -2.40
CA VAL A 74 -6.10 -2.86 -2.63
C VAL A 74 -6.20 -2.36 -4.06
N GLY A 75 -6.47 -1.06 -4.22
CA GLY A 75 -6.32 -0.32 -5.48
C GLY A 75 -5.00 0.45 -5.48
N CYS A 76 -4.22 0.33 -6.55
CA CYS A 76 -2.96 1.08 -6.73
C CYS A 76 -2.79 1.42 -8.22
N GLY A 77 -2.35 2.66 -8.50
CA GLY A 77 -2.31 3.23 -9.85
C GLY A 77 -1.45 2.51 -10.90
N GLY A 78 -0.57 1.57 -10.51
CA GLY A 78 0.21 0.74 -11.42
C GLY A 78 1.34 1.45 -12.19
N PRO A 79 2.04 0.73 -13.10
CA PRO A 79 1.74 -0.63 -13.57
C PRO A 79 1.93 -1.72 -12.51
N LYS A 80 1.18 -2.80 -12.67
CA LYS A 80 1.49 -4.08 -12.05
C LYS A 80 2.58 -4.74 -12.89
N VAL A 81 3.66 -5.17 -12.26
CA VAL A 81 4.77 -5.83 -12.96
C VAL A 81 4.51 -7.34 -12.98
N GLY A 82 4.86 -8.00 -14.08
CA GLY A 82 4.73 -9.45 -14.23
C GLY A 82 3.39 -9.95 -14.81
N GLY A 83 3.21 -11.27 -14.76
CA GLY A 83 2.06 -11.99 -15.33
C GLY A 83 0.89 -12.17 -14.36
N PRO A 84 -0.13 -12.98 -14.75
CA PRO A 84 -1.24 -13.31 -13.86
C PRO A 84 -0.74 -13.88 -12.53
N GLY A 85 -1.17 -13.28 -11.42
CA GLY A 85 -0.77 -13.69 -10.06
C GLY A 85 0.38 -12.88 -9.48
N ASP A 86 1.12 -12.11 -10.28
CA ASP A 86 2.08 -11.14 -9.75
C ASP A 86 1.35 -9.98 -9.08
N ARG A 87 1.88 -9.54 -7.93
CA ARG A 87 1.29 -8.48 -7.10
C ARG A 87 2.27 -7.34 -6.86
N ARG A 88 3.45 -7.36 -7.50
CA ARG A 88 4.40 -6.26 -7.46
C ARG A 88 3.88 -5.06 -8.25
N MET A 89 4.05 -3.87 -7.69
CA MET A 89 3.51 -2.62 -8.22
C MET A 89 4.63 -1.63 -8.50
N SER A 90 4.50 -0.84 -9.58
CA SER A 90 5.42 0.24 -9.94
C SER A 90 4.70 1.57 -10.19
N PRO A 91 3.97 2.11 -9.19
CA PRO A 91 3.24 3.38 -9.32
C PRO A 91 4.13 4.54 -9.77
N LEU A 92 3.77 5.16 -10.89
CA LEU A 92 4.52 6.29 -11.48
C LEU A 92 4.76 7.48 -10.52
N HIS A 93 3.87 7.66 -9.55
CA HIS A 93 3.90 8.75 -8.60
C HIS A 93 4.50 8.38 -7.24
N ILE A 94 4.88 7.11 -7.04
CA ILE A 94 5.61 6.65 -5.85
C ILE A 94 6.88 5.95 -6.34
N ARG A 95 7.90 6.74 -6.69
CA ARG A 95 9.10 6.26 -7.39
C ARG A 95 9.93 5.29 -6.56
N GLY A 96 9.88 5.39 -5.22
CA GLY A 96 10.46 4.41 -4.30
C GLY A 96 9.90 3.00 -4.45
N TRP A 97 8.75 2.84 -5.10
CA TRP A 97 8.08 1.55 -5.25
C TRP A 97 8.31 0.97 -6.65
N GLU A 98 9.55 0.71 -7.04
CA GLU A 98 9.84 -0.10 -8.23
C GLU A 98 9.71 -1.60 -7.88
N GLU A 99 8.91 -2.34 -8.65
CA GLU A 99 8.51 -3.73 -8.35
C GLU A 99 8.13 -3.98 -6.88
N PHE A 100 7.48 -3.02 -6.20
CA PHE A 100 7.22 -3.11 -4.77
C PHE A 100 6.21 -4.21 -4.43
N PRO A 101 6.52 -5.12 -3.49
CA PRO A 101 5.68 -6.26 -3.15
C PRO A 101 4.54 -5.86 -2.19
N LEU A 102 3.65 -4.97 -2.63
CA LEU A 102 2.63 -4.33 -1.79
C LEU A 102 1.75 -5.34 -1.04
N ALA A 103 1.33 -6.42 -1.69
CA ALA A 103 0.48 -7.42 -1.06
C ALA A 103 1.24 -8.22 0.00
N GLU A 104 2.48 -8.61 -0.27
CA GLU A 104 3.33 -9.35 0.65
C GLU A 104 3.75 -8.50 1.85
N SER A 105 4.04 -7.21 1.65
CA SER A 105 4.34 -6.28 2.75
C SER A 105 3.15 -6.15 3.70
N LEU A 106 1.93 -5.91 3.17
CA LEU A 106 0.72 -5.86 3.99
C LEU A 106 0.45 -7.19 4.72
N LEU A 107 0.67 -8.33 4.07
CA LEU A 107 0.48 -9.64 4.71
C LEU A 107 1.51 -9.90 5.82
N SER A 108 2.75 -9.45 5.64
CA SER A 108 3.81 -9.66 6.63
C SER A 108 3.45 -8.97 7.95
N ASP A 109 2.98 -7.73 7.91
CA ASP A 109 2.62 -6.98 9.12
C ASP A 109 1.28 -7.40 9.72
N LEU A 110 0.40 -8.02 8.94
CA LEU A 110 -0.82 -8.66 9.43
C LEU A 110 -0.57 -9.98 10.18
N VAL A 111 0.54 -10.68 9.90
CA VAL A 111 0.84 -12.02 10.48
C VAL A 111 1.62 -11.93 11.81
N TRP A 112 2.18 -10.77 12.14
CA TRP A 112 2.92 -10.55 13.39
C TRP A 112 2.10 -9.84 14.50
N MET A 113 0.77 -9.80 14.37
CA MET A 113 -0.18 -9.43 15.43
C MET A 113 -0.84 -10.67 16.02
#